data_AF-A0A7J4M0R1-F1
#
_entry.id   AF-A0A7J4M0R1-F1
#
_cell.length_a   1.000
_cell.length_b   1.000
_cell.length_c   1.000
_cell.angle_alpha   90.00
_cell.angle_beta   90.00
_cell.angle_gamma   90.00
#
_symmetry.space_group_name_H-M   'P 1'
#
loop_
_entity.id
_entity.type
_entity.pdbx_description
1 polymer ?
#
loop_
_entity_poly.entity_id
_entity_poly.type
_entity_poly.pdbx_seq_one_letter_code
_entity_poly.pdbx_strand_id
1 'polypeptide(L)'
;MGIVKRGWLLLVLLVLLSAYASAQNAEVVISNSKDWKDVYSVMQYGYLAQKVPAFIVSDRHAPVILYQWDPAAFTIEAISSKSRPQVIGYKSIIEGNGFTAKETVSDQITIDLAARLTDINQYVIVDPLYGYNAIAVAPYAIVSRSFVLFADQDTIADVDRFLSSQNPEHVLIYGHVDREVMERLSKYDPETINEDGDRFANNVAIVKKYKEINDAKQVLLTNGEVVEAEIMSGSQPVLFIGVENVPDKIKEYIKNSNIAVGVLVGNNLVGTATTVRRQTGISTFVKFARNAREPSGPVAQIEGLDIFYLPKVPFNLQISKIRYNKITRQIEVTYTNPEGVAVFFKATFTVRSENGEEQVMGDVDPLFIEGNSEKTVVYPVDPFTGEALSTDIFVIFGEARYSLERVLSGTMDVEIVSVTDESQLQIEKILLDRKNNLFLVYLKNIGEVDTYAQTEVHDVFLLGERRIFGAQDIVKIPPGQTGISKIPTEVFGDEDITNNPTIKVRTYFGEREDALVKVIEGQLDLRIKGFDIIDYAPHIIILLLILLIIGAMRKKKCEHCGHKNPRKRKICKNCHNKL
;
A
#
# COMPACT_ATOMS: atom_id res chain seq x y z
N MET A 1 -47.78 24.84 -55.54
CA MET A 1 -46.53 25.50 -55.06
C MET A 1 -46.58 26.04 -53.62
N GLY A 2 -47.75 26.12 -52.95
CA GLY A 2 -47.86 26.62 -51.57
C GLY A 2 -47.61 25.58 -50.44
N ILE A 3 -47.79 24.29 -50.71
CA ILE A 3 -47.63 23.22 -49.70
C ILE A 3 -46.14 22.91 -49.43
N VAL A 4 -45.30 22.93 -50.47
CA VAL A 4 -43.84 22.69 -50.35
C VAL A 4 -43.15 23.81 -49.56
N LYS A 5 -43.60 25.07 -49.71
CA LYS A 5 -43.06 26.19 -48.92
C LYS A 5 -43.46 26.15 -47.44
N ARG A 6 -44.63 25.59 -47.09
CA ARG A 6 -45.06 25.41 -45.69
C ARG A 6 -44.33 24.27 -44.99
N GLY A 7 -44.04 23.17 -45.70
CA GLY A 7 -43.25 22.06 -45.16
C GLY A 7 -41.80 22.46 -44.84
N TRP A 8 -41.18 23.25 -45.72
CA TRP A 8 -39.81 23.73 -45.50
C TRP A 8 -39.72 24.72 -44.34
N LEU A 9 -40.71 25.59 -44.17
CA LEU A 9 -40.79 26.52 -43.05
C LEU A 9 -40.95 25.79 -41.70
N LEU A 10 -41.77 24.73 -41.67
CA LEU A 10 -41.96 23.89 -40.49
C LEU A 10 -40.70 23.09 -40.11
N LEU A 11 -39.95 22.63 -41.11
CA LEU A 11 -38.71 21.88 -40.90
C LEU A 11 -37.58 22.79 -40.41
N VAL A 12 -37.48 24.01 -40.94
CA VAL A 12 -36.57 25.05 -40.42
C VAL A 12 -36.98 25.49 -39.01
N LEU A 13 -38.28 25.62 -38.72
CA LEU A 13 -38.76 25.93 -37.36
C LEU A 13 -38.46 24.80 -36.38
N LEU A 14 -38.58 23.54 -36.80
CA LEU A 14 -38.23 22.36 -35.99
C LEU A 14 -36.73 22.26 -35.72
N VAL A 15 -35.89 22.58 -36.72
CA VAL A 15 -34.42 22.64 -36.56
C VAL A 15 -34.00 23.80 -35.65
N LEU A 16 -34.66 24.96 -35.76
CA LEU A 16 -34.44 26.10 -34.87
C LEU A 16 -34.97 25.83 -33.45
N LEU A 17 -36.13 25.19 -33.29
CA LEU A 17 -36.67 24.80 -31.99
C LEU A 17 -35.85 23.69 -31.33
N SER A 18 -35.25 22.76 -32.10
CA SER A 18 -34.27 21.81 -31.56
C SER A 18 -32.95 22.48 -31.18
N ALA A 19 -32.57 23.58 -31.83
CA ALA A 19 -31.40 24.37 -31.46
C ALA A 19 -31.63 25.25 -30.21
N TYR A 20 -32.89 25.64 -29.93
CA TYR A 20 -33.26 26.35 -28.70
C TYR A 20 -33.47 25.41 -27.50
N ALA A 21 -33.74 24.11 -27.72
CA ALA A 21 -33.93 23.12 -26.65
C ALA A 21 -32.62 22.67 -25.97
N SER A 22 -31.46 23.12 -26.47
CA SER A 22 -30.13 22.67 -26.01
C SER A 22 -29.31 23.71 -25.25
N ALA A 23 -29.90 24.84 -24.85
CA ALA A 23 -29.28 25.69 -23.82
C ALA A 23 -29.60 25.16 -22.42
N GLN A 24 -29.25 23.89 -22.15
CA GLN A 24 -29.13 23.45 -20.76
C GLN A 24 -27.83 24.06 -20.21
N ASN A 25 -27.94 24.80 -19.11
CA ASN A 25 -26.77 25.26 -18.38
C ASN A 25 -25.89 24.04 -18.06
N ALA A 26 -24.60 24.17 -18.33
CA ALA A 26 -23.65 23.12 -17.99
C ALA A 26 -23.62 22.94 -16.47
N GLU A 27 -23.58 21.71 -15.99
CA GLU A 27 -23.60 21.43 -14.56
C GLU A 27 -22.18 21.26 -14.02
N VAL A 28 -21.86 22.01 -12.97
CA VAL A 28 -20.66 21.82 -12.17
C VAL A 28 -20.98 20.96 -10.97
N VAL A 29 -20.16 19.97 -10.68
CA VAL A 29 -20.24 19.18 -9.45
C VAL A 29 -19.04 19.49 -8.58
N ILE A 30 -19.28 20.01 -7.37
CA ILE A 30 -18.23 20.45 -6.46
C ILE A 30 -18.17 19.54 -5.25
N SER A 31 -17.00 18.95 -4.98
CA SER A 31 -16.74 18.23 -3.73
C SER A 31 -16.51 19.21 -2.59
N ASN A 32 -17.31 19.07 -1.54
CA ASN A 32 -17.16 19.75 -0.26
C ASN A 32 -16.85 18.71 0.83
N SER A 33 -15.63 18.18 0.81
CA SER A 33 -15.15 17.19 1.77
C SER A 33 -13.68 17.37 2.13
N LYS A 34 -13.35 17.04 3.39
CA LYS A 34 -11.98 16.87 3.89
C LYS A 34 -11.47 15.44 3.74
N ASP A 35 -12.27 14.53 3.19
CA ASP A 35 -11.87 13.17 2.87
C ASP A 35 -11.47 13.07 1.39
N TRP A 36 -10.28 12.55 1.12
CA TRP A 36 -9.75 12.42 -0.23
C TRP A 36 -10.58 11.44 -1.06
N LYS A 37 -11.22 10.43 -0.45
CA LYS A 37 -12.08 9.44 -1.14
C LYS A 37 -13.30 10.12 -1.74
N ASP A 38 -13.91 11.02 -0.98
CA ASP A 38 -15.06 11.82 -1.45
C ASP A 38 -14.64 12.76 -2.58
N VAL A 39 -13.51 13.45 -2.43
CA VAL A 39 -12.95 14.33 -3.47
C VAL A 39 -12.69 13.55 -4.75
N TYR A 40 -12.00 12.41 -4.66
CA TYR A 40 -11.73 11.51 -5.77
C TYR A 40 -13.03 11.07 -6.46
N SER A 41 -14.00 10.58 -5.68
CA SER A 41 -15.26 10.02 -6.18
C SER A 41 -16.10 11.07 -6.90
N VAL A 42 -16.16 12.29 -6.37
CA VAL A 42 -16.87 13.41 -7.00
C VAL A 42 -16.19 13.82 -8.30
N MET A 43 -14.85 13.88 -8.32
CA MET A 43 -14.10 14.19 -9.54
C MET A 43 -14.34 13.14 -10.63
N GLN A 44 -14.24 11.87 -10.28
CA GLN A 44 -14.48 10.76 -11.21
C GLN A 44 -15.93 10.75 -11.72
N TYR A 45 -16.90 10.88 -10.82
CA TYR A 45 -18.32 10.97 -11.16
C TYR A 45 -18.59 12.11 -12.15
N GLY A 46 -18.03 13.30 -11.92
CA GLY A 46 -18.23 14.43 -12.81
C GLY A 46 -17.77 14.13 -14.23
N TYR A 47 -16.59 13.52 -14.42
CA TYR A 47 -16.12 13.14 -15.74
C TYR A 47 -16.96 12.03 -16.39
N LEU A 48 -17.32 10.98 -15.65
CA LEU A 48 -18.13 9.87 -16.18
C LEU A 48 -19.56 10.31 -16.56
N ALA A 49 -20.13 11.24 -15.79
CA ALA A 49 -21.44 11.86 -16.03
C ALA A 49 -21.41 13.04 -17.01
N GLN A 50 -20.24 13.34 -17.62
CA GLN A 50 -20.05 14.47 -18.54
C GLN A 50 -20.39 15.85 -17.95
N LYS A 51 -20.18 16.02 -16.64
CA LYS A 51 -20.29 17.28 -15.89
C LYS A 51 -18.92 17.92 -15.73
N VAL A 52 -18.87 19.15 -15.21
CA VAL A 52 -17.61 19.82 -14.86
C VAL A 52 -17.27 19.55 -13.40
N PRO A 53 -16.27 18.70 -13.09
CA PRO A 53 -15.91 18.40 -11.70
C PRO A 53 -14.98 19.47 -11.11
N ALA A 54 -15.16 19.75 -9.81
CA ALA A 54 -14.26 20.57 -9.02
C ALA A 54 -14.28 20.19 -7.54
N PHE A 55 -13.35 20.71 -6.74
CA PHE A 55 -13.31 20.46 -5.30
C PHE A 55 -12.78 21.65 -4.51
N ILE A 56 -13.20 21.73 -3.25
CA ILE A 56 -12.78 22.76 -2.31
C ILE A 56 -11.52 22.30 -1.56
N VAL A 57 -10.44 23.08 -1.63
CA VAL A 57 -9.22 22.81 -0.86
C VAL A 57 -9.22 23.45 0.53
N SER A 58 -9.99 24.52 0.74
CA SER A 58 -10.08 25.24 2.02
C SER A 58 -11.35 26.10 2.11
N ASP A 59 -11.67 26.55 3.32
CA ASP A 59 -12.74 27.51 3.59
C ASP A 59 -12.59 28.81 2.77
N ARG A 60 -11.35 29.33 2.66
CA ARG A 60 -11.04 30.52 1.84
C ARG A 60 -11.17 30.26 0.35
N HIS A 61 -10.91 29.03 -0.10
CA HIS A 61 -11.07 28.66 -1.51
C HIS A 61 -12.54 28.54 -1.92
N ALA A 62 -13.42 28.16 -1.00
CA ALA A 62 -14.82 27.85 -1.26
C ALA A 62 -15.60 28.95 -2.00
N PRO A 63 -15.50 30.26 -1.65
CA PRO A 63 -16.14 31.30 -2.46
C PRO A 63 -15.36 31.60 -3.75
N VAL A 64 -14.02 31.58 -3.71
CA VAL A 64 -13.15 31.99 -4.83
C VAL A 64 -13.24 31.02 -6.01
N ILE A 65 -13.43 29.72 -5.75
CA ILE A 65 -13.54 28.71 -6.79
C ILE A 65 -14.67 29.02 -7.79
N LEU A 66 -15.74 29.68 -7.34
CA LEU A 66 -16.94 29.95 -8.12
C LEU A 66 -16.71 30.95 -9.26
N TYR A 67 -15.71 31.84 -9.15
CA TYR A 67 -15.39 32.82 -10.18
C TYR A 67 -14.87 32.22 -11.50
N GLN A 68 -14.65 30.90 -11.53
CA GLN A 68 -14.28 30.17 -12.74
C GLN A 68 -15.43 29.99 -13.72
N TRP A 69 -16.67 30.18 -13.26
CA TRP A 69 -17.87 29.90 -14.04
C TRP A 69 -18.79 31.13 -14.08
N ASP A 70 -19.53 31.25 -15.18
CA ASP A 70 -20.57 32.27 -15.32
C ASP A 70 -21.89 31.75 -14.70
N PRO A 71 -22.47 32.44 -13.70
CA PRO A 71 -23.76 32.05 -13.11
C PRO A 71 -24.92 31.94 -14.11
N ALA A 72 -24.84 32.65 -15.25
CA ALA A 72 -25.86 32.56 -16.30
C ALA A 72 -25.75 31.27 -17.13
N ALA A 73 -24.54 30.69 -17.22
CA ALA A 73 -24.26 29.54 -18.07
C ALA A 73 -24.15 28.21 -17.30
N PHE A 74 -23.97 28.25 -15.97
CA PHE A 74 -23.72 27.08 -15.14
C PHE A 74 -24.69 26.93 -13.96
N THR A 75 -25.04 25.69 -13.64
CA THR A 75 -25.67 25.32 -12.36
C THR A 75 -24.67 24.52 -11.53
N ILE A 76 -24.85 24.49 -10.20
CA ILE A 76 -23.89 23.86 -9.30
C ILE A 76 -24.57 22.84 -8.39
N GLU A 77 -24.11 21.58 -8.43
CA GLU A 77 -24.40 20.57 -7.40
C GLU A 77 -23.19 20.46 -6.46
N ALA A 78 -23.35 20.92 -5.22
CA ALA A 78 -22.41 20.63 -4.15
C ALA A 78 -22.66 19.21 -3.60
N ILE A 79 -21.62 18.39 -3.54
CA ILE A 79 -21.65 17.09 -2.86
C ILE A 79 -20.84 17.23 -1.58
N SER A 80 -21.54 17.27 -0.46
CA SER A 80 -20.99 17.58 0.85
C SER A 80 -20.90 16.33 1.72
N SER A 81 -19.71 16.09 2.28
CA SER A 81 -19.54 15.09 3.32
C SER A 81 -20.34 15.51 4.55
N LYS A 82 -21.18 14.61 5.07
CA LYS A 82 -21.98 14.89 6.25
C LYS A 82 -21.14 14.94 7.52
N SER A 83 -20.10 14.12 7.62
CA SER A 83 -19.21 14.05 8.78
C SER A 83 -17.98 14.97 8.66
N ARG A 84 -17.48 15.21 7.44
CA ARG A 84 -16.23 15.94 7.22
C ARG A 84 -16.32 17.02 6.12
N PRO A 85 -17.29 17.96 6.17
CA PRO A 85 -17.36 19.01 5.16
C PRO A 85 -16.18 19.98 5.28
N GLN A 86 -15.79 20.61 4.16
CA GLN A 86 -14.86 21.74 4.19
C GLN A 86 -15.56 23.00 4.72
N VAL A 87 -16.76 23.25 4.23
CA VAL A 87 -17.62 24.38 4.61
C VAL A 87 -19.03 23.88 4.90
N ILE A 88 -19.65 24.37 5.97
CA ILE A 88 -21.03 24.03 6.32
C ILE A 88 -22.00 24.94 5.56
N GLY A 89 -23.04 24.36 4.97
CA GLY A 89 -24.08 25.11 4.26
C GLY A 89 -23.56 25.77 2.99
N TYR A 90 -22.73 25.05 2.22
CA TYR A 90 -22.06 25.60 1.05
C TYR A 90 -23.04 26.08 -0.02
N LYS A 91 -24.26 25.50 -0.07
CA LYS A 91 -25.35 25.97 -0.92
C LYS A 91 -25.59 27.48 -0.81
N SER A 92 -25.63 28.03 0.41
CA SER A 92 -25.91 29.45 0.64
C SER A 92 -24.81 30.35 0.06
N ILE A 93 -23.56 29.87 0.08
CA ILE A 93 -22.42 30.60 -0.52
C ILE A 93 -22.55 30.62 -2.04
N ILE A 94 -22.92 29.47 -2.63
CA ILE A 94 -23.12 29.34 -4.07
C ILE A 94 -24.27 30.26 -4.54
N GLU A 95 -25.43 30.19 -3.88
CA GLU A 95 -26.59 31.02 -4.21
C GLU A 95 -26.31 32.51 -3.99
N GLY A 96 -25.54 32.86 -2.94
CA GLY A 96 -25.08 34.22 -2.70
C GLY A 96 -24.19 34.80 -3.81
N ASN A 97 -23.56 33.95 -4.63
CA ASN A 97 -22.80 34.34 -5.81
C ASN A 97 -23.61 34.29 -7.12
N GLY A 98 -24.94 34.12 -7.03
CA GLY A 98 -25.86 34.22 -8.16
C GLY A 98 -26.10 32.93 -8.94
N PHE A 99 -25.54 31.80 -8.51
CA PHE A 99 -25.76 30.50 -9.14
C PHE A 99 -27.05 29.83 -8.67
N THR A 100 -27.65 29.00 -9.54
CA THR A 100 -28.66 28.03 -9.11
C THR A 100 -27.95 26.80 -8.51
N ALA A 101 -28.28 26.46 -7.26
CA ALA A 101 -27.53 25.45 -6.50
C ALA A 101 -28.39 24.34 -5.91
N LYS A 102 -27.84 23.12 -5.89
CA LYS A 102 -28.30 21.99 -5.08
C LYS A 102 -27.15 21.55 -4.18
N GLU A 103 -27.45 21.10 -2.97
CA GLU A 103 -26.48 20.45 -2.10
C GLU A 103 -27.00 19.06 -1.73
N THR A 104 -26.22 18.04 -2.08
CA THR A 104 -26.42 16.65 -1.66
C THR A 104 -25.48 16.40 -0.48
N VAL A 105 -26.03 15.98 0.66
CA VAL A 105 -25.27 15.65 1.87
C VAL A 105 -25.32 14.14 2.10
N SER A 106 -24.16 13.48 2.19
CA SER A 106 -24.08 12.02 2.41
C SER A 106 -22.87 11.61 3.25
N ASP A 107 -22.99 10.44 3.90
CA ASP A 107 -21.88 9.72 4.55
C ASP A 107 -21.28 8.61 3.66
N GLN A 108 -21.95 8.24 2.56
CA GLN A 108 -21.53 7.17 1.62
C GLN A 108 -21.38 7.70 0.19
N ILE A 109 -20.68 8.83 0.04
CA ILE A 109 -20.56 9.56 -1.23
C ILE A 109 -20.10 8.66 -2.39
N THR A 110 -19.09 7.82 -2.19
CA THR A 110 -18.57 6.93 -3.24
C THR A 110 -19.63 5.99 -3.80
N ILE A 111 -20.34 5.26 -2.93
CA ILE A 111 -21.38 4.29 -3.33
C ILE A 111 -22.60 5.04 -3.92
N ASP A 112 -23.00 6.15 -3.31
CA ASP A 112 -24.12 6.96 -3.79
C ASP A 112 -23.87 7.49 -5.20
N LEU A 113 -22.65 7.91 -5.51
CA LEU A 113 -22.28 8.40 -6.83
C LEU A 113 -22.15 7.27 -7.85
N ALA A 114 -21.58 6.13 -7.46
CA ALA A 114 -21.53 4.95 -8.31
C ALA A 114 -22.96 4.51 -8.71
N ALA A 115 -23.89 4.51 -7.76
CA ALA A 115 -25.29 4.13 -7.99
C ALA A 115 -26.05 5.11 -8.92
N ARG A 116 -25.60 6.36 -9.06
CA ARG A 116 -26.19 7.33 -10.00
C ARG A 116 -25.78 7.07 -11.45
N LEU A 117 -24.68 6.34 -11.68
CA LEU A 117 -24.15 6.04 -13.01
C LEU A 117 -24.74 4.71 -13.52
N THR A 118 -26.00 4.73 -13.94
CA THR A 118 -26.75 3.52 -14.33
C THR A 118 -26.24 2.82 -15.59
N ASP A 119 -25.38 3.50 -16.36
CA ASP A 119 -24.76 3.00 -17.59
C ASP A 119 -23.32 2.51 -17.38
N ILE A 120 -22.84 2.46 -16.14
CA ILE A 120 -21.53 1.97 -15.75
C ILE A 120 -21.68 0.66 -14.99
N ASN A 121 -21.06 -0.41 -15.51
CA ASN A 121 -21.13 -1.78 -14.97
C ASN A 121 -19.74 -2.42 -14.79
N GLN A 122 -18.68 -1.63 -14.87
CA GLN A 122 -17.30 -2.03 -14.65
C GLN A 122 -16.75 -1.30 -13.43
N TYR A 123 -16.02 -2.01 -12.57
CA TYR A 123 -15.54 -1.45 -11.31
C TYR A 123 -14.08 -1.79 -11.05
N VAL A 124 -13.35 -0.80 -10.56
CA VAL A 124 -11.96 -0.98 -10.09
C VAL A 124 -11.96 -0.85 -8.58
N ILE A 125 -11.44 -1.87 -7.89
CA ILE A 125 -11.37 -1.94 -6.45
C ILE A 125 -9.95 -1.62 -6.02
N VAL A 126 -9.82 -0.65 -5.12
CA VAL A 126 -8.53 -0.25 -4.53
C VAL A 126 -8.67 -0.14 -3.01
N ASP A 127 -7.60 -0.46 -2.30
CA ASP A 127 -7.52 -0.25 -0.87
C ASP A 127 -7.31 1.25 -0.55
N PRO A 128 -8.12 1.86 0.32
CA PRO A 128 -8.01 3.28 0.66
C PRO A 128 -6.73 3.64 1.44
N LEU A 129 -5.99 2.69 2.01
CA LEU A 129 -4.70 2.94 2.65
C LEU A 129 -3.66 3.41 1.62
N TYR A 130 -3.71 2.87 0.40
CA TYR A 130 -2.76 3.14 -0.68
C TYR A 130 -3.35 4.13 -1.69
N GLY A 131 -3.56 5.39 -1.28
CA GLY A 131 -4.21 6.41 -2.12
C GLY A 131 -3.58 6.58 -3.52
N TYR A 132 -2.27 6.36 -3.65
CA TYR A 132 -1.60 6.39 -4.96
C TYR A 132 -2.20 5.37 -5.94
N ASN A 133 -2.72 4.23 -5.48
CA ASN A 133 -3.36 3.25 -6.36
C ASN A 133 -4.60 3.84 -7.05
N ALA A 134 -5.40 4.64 -6.34
CA ALA A 134 -6.55 5.34 -6.91
C ALA A 134 -6.11 6.34 -8.01
N ILE A 135 -5.00 7.04 -7.79
CA ILE A 135 -4.45 7.98 -8.78
C ILE A 135 -3.92 7.27 -10.02
N ALA A 136 -3.29 6.11 -9.86
CA ALA A 136 -2.79 5.32 -10.99
C ALA A 136 -3.92 4.87 -11.92
N VAL A 137 -5.04 4.41 -11.36
CA VAL A 137 -6.18 3.86 -12.13
C VAL A 137 -7.14 4.93 -12.62
N ALA A 138 -7.10 6.16 -12.10
CA ALA A 138 -8.06 7.21 -12.42
C ALA A 138 -8.22 7.43 -13.94
N PRO A 139 -7.15 7.63 -14.73
CA PRO A 139 -7.29 7.84 -16.16
C PRO A 139 -7.87 6.62 -16.89
N TYR A 140 -7.44 5.42 -16.50
CA TYR A 140 -7.93 4.16 -17.07
C TYR A 140 -9.43 4.01 -16.79
N ALA A 141 -9.87 4.29 -15.56
CA ALA A 141 -11.26 4.17 -15.17
C ALA A 141 -12.16 5.10 -16.00
N ILE A 142 -11.72 6.32 -16.32
CA ILE A 142 -12.47 7.22 -17.20
C ILE A 142 -12.61 6.65 -18.63
N VAL A 143 -11.49 6.23 -19.25
CA VAL A 143 -11.53 5.78 -20.67
C VAL A 143 -12.18 4.41 -20.85
N SER A 144 -12.08 3.53 -19.84
CA SER A 144 -12.76 2.23 -19.83
C SER A 144 -14.23 2.32 -19.39
N ARG A 145 -14.70 3.50 -18.96
CA ARG A 145 -16.01 3.68 -18.33
C ARG A 145 -16.20 2.76 -17.12
N SER A 146 -15.21 2.72 -16.24
CA SER A 146 -15.26 2.05 -14.94
C SER A 146 -15.37 3.05 -13.79
N PHE A 147 -16.00 2.66 -12.68
CA PHE A 147 -16.01 3.45 -11.45
C PHE A 147 -15.07 2.83 -10.41
N VAL A 148 -14.34 3.65 -9.66
CA VAL A 148 -13.40 3.17 -8.64
C VAL A 148 -14.10 3.13 -7.28
N LEU A 149 -14.04 1.97 -6.61
CA LEU A 149 -14.58 1.74 -5.29
C LEU A 149 -13.45 1.47 -4.31
N PHE A 150 -13.61 1.97 -3.08
CA PHE A 150 -12.66 1.78 -2.00
C PHE A 150 -13.13 0.62 -1.12
N ALA A 151 -12.29 -0.40 -0.92
CA ALA A 151 -12.61 -1.56 -0.10
C ALA A 151 -11.44 -1.93 0.82
N ASP A 152 -11.75 -2.09 2.10
CA ASP A 152 -10.92 -2.62 3.19
C ASP A 152 -11.80 -3.56 4.06
N GLN A 153 -11.26 -4.13 5.13
CA GLN A 153 -12.01 -4.95 6.10
C GLN A 153 -13.30 -4.28 6.61
N ASP A 154 -13.33 -2.96 6.77
CA ASP A 154 -14.47 -2.24 7.33
C ASP A 154 -15.57 -1.94 6.27
N THR A 155 -15.17 -1.72 5.02
CA THR A 155 -16.04 -1.21 3.95
C THR A 155 -16.44 -2.27 2.92
N ILE A 156 -15.74 -3.41 2.87
CA ILE A 156 -15.99 -4.47 1.89
C ILE A 156 -17.44 -4.97 1.90
N ALA A 157 -18.10 -4.96 3.07
CA ALA A 157 -19.47 -5.42 3.18
C ALA A 157 -20.47 -4.58 2.39
N ASP A 158 -20.23 -3.27 2.32
CA ASP A 158 -21.09 -2.35 1.57
C ASP A 158 -20.75 -2.37 0.08
N VAL A 159 -19.45 -2.46 -0.26
CA VAL A 159 -18.99 -2.63 -1.65
C VAL A 159 -19.57 -3.90 -2.26
N ASP A 160 -19.49 -5.02 -1.57
CA ASP A 160 -20.03 -6.30 -2.03
C ASP A 160 -21.55 -6.25 -2.23
N ARG A 161 -22.28 -5.61 -1.31
CA ARG A 161 -23.73 -5.43 -1.41
C ARG A 161 -24.09 -4.59 -2.64
N PHE A 162 -23.33 -3.52 -2.87
CA PHE A 162 -23.49 -2.67 -4.05
C PHE A 162 -23.23 -3.47 -5.33
N LEU A 163 -22.09 -4.14 -5.47
CA LEU A 163 -21.75 -4.94 -6.65
C LEU A 163 -22.78 -6.05 -6.92
N SER A 164 -23.22 -6.76 -5.88
CA SER A 164 -24.27 -7.78 -6.02
C SER A 164 -25.58 -7.22 -6.58
N SER A 165 -25.90 -5.95 -6.32
CA SER A 165 -27.09 -5.28 -6.87
C SER A 165 -26.93 -4.82 -8.32
N GLN A 166 -25.69 -4.57 -8.76
CA GLN A 166 -25.39 -4.08 -10.11
C GLN A 166 -25.10 -5.19 -11.11
N ASN A 167 -24.71 -6.38 -10.64
CA ASN A 167 -24.28 -7.52 -11.46
C ASN A 167 -23.18 -7.09 -12.47
N PRO A 168 -21.96 -6.78 -11.97
CA PRO A 168 -20.90 -6.18 -12.77
C PRO A 168 -20.45 -7.08 -13.92
N GLU A 169 -20.07 -6.48 -15.04
CA GLU A 169 -19.48 -7.19 -16.18
C GLU A 169 -17.99 -7.47 -15.97
N HIS A 170 -17.29 -6.54 -15.33
CA HIS A 170 -15.86 -6.66 -15.04
C HIS A 170 -15.54 -6.04 -13.69
N VAL A 171 -14.72 -6.73 -12.91
CA VAL A 171 -14.16 -6.25 -11.65
C VAL A 171 -12.64 -6.37 -11.74
N LEU A 172 -11.94 -5.26 -11.52
CA LEU A 172 -10.49 -5.21 -11.43
C LEU A 172 -10.10 -4.92 -9.97
N ILE A 173 -9.30 -5.77 -9.34
CA ILE A 173 -8.60 -5.48 -8.09
C ILE A 173 -7.23 -4.91 -8.45
N TYR A 174 -6.92 -3.70 -8.00
CA TYR A 174 -5.67 -3.03 -8.33
C TYR A 174 -4.84 -2.71 -7.07
N GLY A 175 -3.63 -3.25 -7.04
CA GLY A 175 -2.71 -3.18 -5.91
C GLY A 175 -3.02 -4.19 -4.80
N HIS A 176 -2.37 -4.01 -3.66
CA HIS A 176 -2.62 -4.80 -2.46
C HIS A 176 -3.99 -4.48 -1.86
N VAL A 177 -4.72 -5.51 -1.44
CA VAL A 177 -5.98 -5.42 -0.69
C VAL A 177 -6.00 -6.49 0.39
N ASP A 178 -6.79 -6.27 1.44
CA ASP A 178 -7.01 -7.24 2.50
C ASP A 178 -7.48 -8.62 1.99
N ARG A 179 -7.11 -9.68 2.72
CA ARG A 179 -7.58 -11.05 2.43
C ARG A 179 -9.10 -11.14 2.37
N GLU A 180 -9.81 -10.50 3.30
CA GLU A 180 -11.28 -10.50 3.31
C GLU A 180 -11.85 -9.88 2.03
N VAL A 181 -11.21 -8.83 1.50
CA VAL A 181 -11.58 -8.21 0.22
C VAL A 181 -11.42 -9.21 -0.92
N MET A 182 -10.27 -9.85 -1.04
CA MET A 182 -10.04 -10.85 -2.09
C MET A 182 -11.01 -12.02 -2.02
N GLU A 183 -11.17 -12.62 -0.84
CA GLU A 183 -12.04 -13.78 -0.64
C GLU A 183 -13.50 -13.44 -0.96
N ARG A 184 -13.97 -12.28 -0.50
CA ARG A 184 -15.36 -11.86 -0.69
C ARG A 184 -15.68 -11.48 -2.13
N LEU A 185 -14.73 -10.88 -2.84
CA LEU A 185 -14.90 -10.49 -4.24
C LEU A 185 -14.61 -11.62 -5.23
N SER A 186 -14.02 -12.74 -4.79
CA SER A 186 -13.70 -13.90 -5.65
C SER A 186 -14.89 -14.42 -6.47
N LYS A 187 -16.12 -14.28 -5.95
CA LYS A 187 -17.35 -14.68 -6.65
C LYS A 187 -17.64 -13.89 -7.93
N TYR A 188 -16.96 -12.76 -8.16
CA TYR A 188 -17.06 -11.96 -9.36
C TYR A 188 -15.96 -12.26 -10.38
N ASP A 189 -15.09 -13.25 -10.13
CA ASP A 189 -13.93 -13.58 -10.97
C ASP A 189 -13.07 -12.35 -11.34
N PRO A 190 -12.57 -11.60 -10.35
CA PRO A 190 -11.90 -10.34 -10.60
C PRO A 190 -10.57 -10.55 -11.32
N GLU A 191 -10.25 -9.65 -12.26
CA GLU A 191 -8.88 -9.47 -12.73
C GLU A 191 -8.06 -8.82 -11.60
N THR A 192 -6.80 -9.25 -11.40
CA THR A 192 -5.92 -8.64 -10.39
C THR A 192 -4.66 -8.10 -11.04
N ILE A 193 -4.33 -6.83 -10.76
CA ILE A 193 -3.03 -6.23 -11.08
C ILE A 193 -2.32 -5.93 -9.76
N ASN A 194 -1.36 -6.77 -9.42
CA ASN A 194 -0.58 -6.63 -8.20
C ASN A 194 0.82 -7.27 -8.36
N GLU A 195 1.64 -6.65 -9.22
CA GLU A 195 3.00 -7.00 -9.64
C GLU A 195 3.99 -7.10 -8.45
N ASP A 196 3.84 -8.13 -7.61
CA ASP A 196 4.58 -8.33 -6.35
C ASP A 196 4.51 -7.11 -5.40
N GLY A 197 3.39 -6.40 -5.39
CA GLY A 197 3.19 -5.20 -4.59
C GLY A 197 4.01 -3.97 -5.04
N ASP A 198 4.76 -4.05 -6.15
CA ASP A 198 5.57 -2.92 -6.63
C ASP A 198 4.70 -1.87 -7.31
N ARG A 199 4.53 -0.71 -6.67
CA ARG A 199 3.63 0.34 -7.17
C ARG A 199 4.00 0.88 -8.55
N PHE A 200 5.29 0.91 -8.90
CA PHE A 200 5.73 1.41 -10.21
C PHE A 200 5.45 0.37 -11.30
N ALA A 201 5.62 -0.91 -11.01
CA ALA A 201 5.24 -2.00 -11.89
C ALA A 201 3.71 -2.06 -12.10
N ASN A 202 2.93 -1.98 -11.02
CA ASN A 202 1.47 -1.86 -11.07
C ASN A 202 1.05 -0.66 -11.94
N ASN A 203 1.67 0.50 -11.73
CA ASN A 203 1.37 1.68 -12.51
C ASN A 203 1.72 1.50 -14.00
N VAL A 204 2.84 0.87 -14.34
CA VAL A 204 3.16 0.53 -15.73
C VAL A 204 2.13 -0.43 -16.33
N ALA A 205 1.66 -1.43 -15.56
CA ALA A 205 0.65 -2.38 -16.02
C ALA A 205 -0.69 -1.70 -16.36
N ILE A 206 -1.18 -0.79 -15.51
CA ILE A 206 -2.41 -0.06 -15.79
C ILE A 206 -2.24 0.98 -16.91
N VAL A 207 -1.07 1.59 -17.05
CA VAL A 207 -0.77 2.47 -18.19
C VAL A 207 -0.80 1.68 -19.50
N LYS A 208 -0.30 0.44 -19.52
CA LYS A 208 -0.41 -0.43 -20.73
C LYS A 208 -1.87 -0.68 -21.10
N LYS A 209 -2.73 -1.03 -20.12
CA LYS A 209 -4.17 -1.19 -20.34
C LYS A 209 -4.85 0.08 -20.84
N TYR A 210 -4.49 1.25 -20.30
CA TYR A 210 -4.97 2.53 -20.83
C TYR A 210 -4.61 2.67 -22.31
N LYS A 211 -3.37 2.33 -22.68
CA LYS A 211 -2.85 2.50 -24.04
C LYS A 211 -3.44 1.55 -25.07
N GLU A 212 -4.00 0.43 -24.63
CA GLU A 212 -4.80 -0.46 -25.48
C GLU A 212 -6.11 0.23 -25.94
N ILE A 213 -6.63 1.16 -25.15
CA ILE A 213 -7.83 1.96 -25.47
C ILE A 213 -7.46 3.26 -26.18
N ASN A 214 -6.43 3.95 -25.70
CA ASN A 214 -5.97 5.22 -26.23
C ASN A 214 -4.43 5.28 -26.27
N ASP A 215 -3.84 5.16 -27.46
CA ASP A 215 -2.39 5.19 -27.69
C ASP A 215 -1.77 6.60 -27.52
N ALA A 216 -1.89 7.15 -26.32
CA ALA A 216 -1.40 8.46 -25.97
C ALA A 216 0.13 8.52 -26.01
N LYS A 217 0.66 9.52 -26.73
CA LYS A 217 2.09 9.86 -26.77
C LYS A 217 2.52 10.81 -25.66
N GLN A 218 1.55 11.36 -24.93
CA GLN A 218 1.77 12.23 -23.79
C GLN A 218 1.33 11.53 -22.51
N VAL A 219 2.12 11.67 -21.44
CA VAL A 219 1.82 11.13 -20.11
C VAL A 219 1.85 12.23 -19.05
N LEU A 220 1.03 12.09 -18.02
CA LEU A 220 1.14 12.88 -16.80
C LEU A 220 2.15 12.21 -15.87
N LEU A 221 3.18 12.95 -15.47
CA LEU A 221 4.22 12.51 -14.55
C LEU A 221 3.91 13.03 -13.14
N THR A 222 3.74 12.13 -12.19
CA THR A 222 3.48 12.48 -10.77
C THR A 222 4.01 11.36 -9.87
N ASN A 223 3.99 11.56 -8.55
CA ASN A 223 4.31 10.53 -7.56
C ASN A 223 3.06 9.87 -6.96
N GLY A 224 1.85 10.24 -7.42
CA GLY A 224 0.59 9.65 -6.98
C GLY A 224 0.06 10.20 -5.65
N GLU A 225 0.70 11.22 -5.08
CA GLU A 225 0.35 11.75 -3.75
C GLU A 225 -0.72 12.85 -3.77
N VAL A 226 -1.25 13.20 -4.95
CA VAL A 226 -2.19 14.30 -5.13
C VAL A 226 -3.34 13.99 -6.08
N VAL A 227 -4.53 14.49 -5.76
CA VAL A 227 -5.65 14.64 -6.71
C VAL A 227 -5.53 16.01 -7.38
N GLU A 228 -5.55 16.02 -8.71
CA GLU A 228 -5.60 17.23 -9.54
C GLU A 228 -6.50 16.96 -10.77
N ALA A 229 -7.13 18.01 -11.31
CA ALA A 229 -8.18 17.85 -12.32
C ALA A 229 -7.74 17.16 -13.62
N GLU A 230 -6.52 17.40 -14.11
CA GLU A 230 -5.98 16.79 -15.33
C GLU A 230 -5.67 15.31 -15.11
N ILE A 231 -5.12 14.95 -13.94
CA ILE A 231 -4.93 13.54 -13.52
C ILE A 231 -6.26 12.78 -13.60
N MET A 232 -7.33 13.39 -13.11
CA MET A 232 -8.65 12.76 -13.04
C MET A 232 -9.41 12.75 -14.37
N SER A 233 -8.94 13.49 -15.38
CA SER A 233 -9.69 13.73 -16.63
C SER A 233 -9.75 12.54 -17.59
N GLY A 234 -8.85 11.56 -17.46
CA GLY A 234 -8.70 10.47 -18.43
C GLY A 234 -8.08 10.88 -19.77
N SER A 235 -7.75 12.16 -19.98
CA SER A 235 -7.20 12.64 -21.26
C SER A 235 -5.82 12.07 -21.58
N GLN A 236 -5.04 11.75 -20.55
CA GLN A 236 -3.69 11.19 -20.64
C GLN A 236 -3.49 10.16 -19.51
N PRO A 237 -2.71 9.10 -19.74
CA PRO A 237 -2.37 8.17 -18.67
C PRO A 237 -1.40 8.81 -17.68
N VAL A 238 -1.48 8.32 -16.44
CA VAL A 238 -0.63 8.76 -15.33
C VAL A 238 0.51 7.76 -15.16
N LEU A 239 1.74 8.23 -15.31
CA LEU A 239 2.96 7.46 -15.10
C LEU A 239 3.68 7.95 -13.84
N PHE A 240 3.90 7.05 -12.91
CA PHE A 240 4.59 7.34 -11.67
C PHE A 240 6.08 7.53 -11.87
N ILE A 241 6.59 8.60 -11.26
CA ILE A 241 8.01 8.88 -11.14
C ILE A 241 8.34 9.01 -9.65
N GLY A 242 9.55 8.61 -9.28
CA GLY A 242 9.98 8.71 -7.89
C GLY A 242 10.27 10.16 -7.46
N VAL A 243 10.28 10.42 -6.16
CA VAL A 243 10.43 11.80 -5.66
C VAL A 243 11.85 12.34 -5.84
N GLU A 244 12.88 11.54 -5.55
CA GLU A 244 14.28 11.98 -5.62
C GLU A 244 15.10 11.15 -6.64
N ASN A 245 14.72 9.89 -6.85
CA ASN A 245 15.28 9.01 -7.87
C ASN A 245 14.19 8.49 -8.82
N VAL A 246 14.52 8.35 -10.12
CA VAL A 246 13.63 7.68 -11.09
C VAL A 246 13.96 6.19 -11.11
N PRO A 247 13.02 5.30 -10.75
CA PRO A 247 13.24 3.85 -10.82
C PRO A 247 13.62 3.39 -12.24
N ASP A 248 14.51 2.40 -12.32
CA ASP A 248 15.01 1.88 -13.61
C ASP A 248 13.89 1.36 -14.50
N LYS A 249 12.94 0.64 -13.91
CA LYS A 249 11.76 0.11 -14.60
C LYS A 249 10.95 1.19 -15.33
N ILE A 250 10.81 2.38 -14.73
CA ILE A 250 10.10 3.51 -15.35
C ILE A 250 10.91 4.07 -16.53
N LYS A 251 12.23 4.22 -16.37
CA LYS A 251 13.11 4.70 -17.45
C LYS A 251 13.10 3.76 -18.65
N GLU A 252 13.19 2.46 -18.39
CA GLU A 252 13.12 1.42 -19.42
C GLU A 252 11.77 1.42 -20.12
N TYR A 253 10.68 1.51 -19.36
CA TYR A 253 9.33 1.57 -19.94
C TYR A 253 9.18 2.77 -20.88
N ILE A 254 9.61 3.98 -20.46
CA ILE A 254 9.54 5.18 -21.30
C ILE A 254 10.35 4.97 -22.60
N LYS A 255 11.60 4.50 -22.50
CA LYS A 255 12.49 4.27 -23.65
C LYS A 255 11.94 3.27 -24.67
N ASN A 256 11.27 2.24 -24.17
CA ASN A 256 10.71 1.16 -24.98
C ASN A 256 9.27 1.44 -25.44
N SER A 257 8.75 2.63 -25.18
CA SER A 257 7.40 3.07 -25.56
C SER A 257 7.45 4.17 -26.63
N ASN A 258 6.29 4.48 -27.21
CA ASN A 258 6.11 5.63 -28.10
C ASN A 258 5.80 6.96 -27.35
N ILE A 259 6.05 7.02 -26.03
CA ILE A 259 5.87 8.25 -25.24
C ILE A 259 6.90 9.29 -25.70
N ALA A 260 6.41 10.48 -26.07
CA ALA A 260 7.24 11.58 -26.55
C ALA A 260 7.24 12.79 -25.59
N VAL A 261 6.18 12.95 -24.79
CA VAL A 261 5.97 14.12 -23.92
C VAL A 261 5.54 13.67 -22.52
N GLY A 262 6.18 14.22 -21.49
CA GLY A 262 5.76 14.11 -20.09
C GLY A 262 5.37 15.48 -19.54
N VAL A 263 4.19 15.58 -18.94
CA VAL A 263 3.73 16.78 -18.21
C VAL A 263 3.80 16.50 -16.72
N LEU A 264 4.68 17.21 -16.03
CA LEU A 264 4.88 17.07 -14.60
C LEU A 264 3.78 17.79 -13.82
N VAL A 265 3.12 17.05 -12.94
CA VAL A 265 2.14 17.54 -11.96
C VAL A 265 2.69 17.32 -10.56
N GLY A 266 3.19 18.40 -9.94
CA GLY A 266 3.79 18.39 -8.60
C GLY A 266 5.09 19.20 -8.51
N ASN A 267 5.13 20.18 -7.62
CA ASN A 267 6.25 21.12 -7.51
C ASN A 267 7.54 20.49 -7.00
N ASN A 268 7.45 19.41 -6.22
CA ASN A 268 8.58 18.68 -5.64
C ASN A 268 9.28 17.72 -6.63
N LEU A 269 8.81 17.61 -7.88
CA LEU A 269 9.27 16.59 -8.82
C LEU A 269 10.16 17.15 -9.95
N VAL A 270 10.53 18.43 -9.90
CA VAL A 270 11.28 19.13 -10.96
C VAL A 270 12.66 18.49 -11.20
N GLY A 271 13.35 18.10 -10.13
CA GLY A 271 14.65 17.41 -10.22
C GLY A 271 14.51 16.07 -10.95
N THR A 272 13.53 15.28 -10.55
CA THR A 272 13.21 13.98 -11.16
C THR A 272 12.81 14.12 -12.62
N ALA A 273 11.98 15.11 -12.99
CA ALA A 273 11.60 15.34 -14.38
C ALA A 273 12.80 15.69 -15.26
N THR A 274 13.77 16.46 -14.72
CA THR A 274 15.03 16.74 -15.42
C THR A 274 15.82 15.46 -15.66
N THR A 275 15.86 14.56 -14.68
CA THR A 275 16.48 13.22 -14.82
C THR A 275 15.77 12.38 -15.88
N VAL A 276 14.43 12.34 -15.88
CA VAL A 276 13.64 11.65 -16.92
C VAL A 276 14.01 12.18 -18.30
N ARG A 277 13.97 13.50 -18.51
CA ARG A 277 14.34 14.13 -19.80
C ARG A 277 15.72 13.71 -20.26
N ARG A 278 16.72 13.81 -19.38
CA ARG A 278 18.12 13.52 -19.69
C ARG A 278 18.35 12.04 -20.00
N GLN A 279 17.71 11.15 -19.26
CA GLN A 279 18.00 9.71 -19.33
C GLN A 279 17.13 8.98 -20.35
N THR A 280 15.95 9.50 -20.70
CA THR A 280 15.01 8.85 -21.63
C THR A 280 14.89 9.58 -22.97
N GLY A 281 15.21 10.88 -23.03
CA GLY A 281 15.16 11.68 -24.25
C GLY A 281 13.78 12.29 -24.58
N ILE A 282 12.75 12.05 -23.76
CA ILE A 282 11.42 12.65 -23.97
C ILE A 282 11.40 14.14 -23.62
N SER A 283 10.45 14.90 -24.18
CA SER A 283 10.22 16.29 -23.77
C SER A 283 9.48 16.33 -22.44
N THR A 284 9.89 17.19 -21.50
CA THR A 284 9.24 17.34 -20.19
C THR A 284 8.81 18.78 -19.95
N PHE A 285 7.53 18.98 -19.64
CA PHE A 285 6.96 20.27 -19.23
C PHE A 285 6.56 20.22 -17.77
N VAL A 286 6.60 21.36 -17.07
CA VAL A 286 6.12 21.42 -15.68
C VAL A 286 4.92 22.34 -15.58
N LYS A 287 3.85 21.81 -15.01
CA LYS A 287 2.62 22.56 -14.71
C LYS A 287 2.70 23.03 -13.25
N PHE A 288 3.03 24.30 -13.06
CA PHE A 288 3.13 24.91 -11.72
C PHE A 288 1.88 25.68 -11.31
N ALA A 289 1.08 26.09 -12.29
CA ALA A 289 0.08 27.11 -12.06
C ALA A 289 -1.05 27.10 -13.09
N ARG A 290 -2.09 27.84 -12.73
CA ARG A 290 -3.31 28.11 -13.49
C ARG A 290 -3.54 29.61 -13.54
N ASN A 291 -4.38 30.05 -14.49
CA ASN A 291 -4.80 31.45 -14.55
C ASN A 291 -5.56 31.84 -13.26
N ALA A 292 -5.34 33.06 -12.75
CA ALA A 292 -6.07 33.56 -11.59
C ALA A 292 -7.58 33.56 -11.82
N ARG A 293 -8.32 33.21 -10.76
CA ARG A 293 -9.78 33.19 -10.73
C ARG A 293 -10.38 34.57 -10.59
N GLU A 294 -9.63 35.48 -9.95
CA GLU A 294 -9.94 36.91 -9.89
C GLU A 294 -9.01 37.69 -10.82
N PRO A 295 -9.47 38.10 -12.02
CA PRO A 295 -8.68 38.98 -12.88
C PRO A 295 -8.63 40.39 -12.28
N SER A 296 -7.64 40.67 -11.42
CA SER A 296 -7.34 42.03 -10.97
C SER A 296 -6.20 42.64 -11.81
N GLY A 297 -6.58 43.53 -12.75
CA GLY A 297 -5.64 44.34 -13.56
C GLY A 297 -5.29 43.79 -14.95
N PRO A 298 -4.44 44.50 -15.72
CA PRO A 298 -4.10 44.15 -17.11
C PRO A 298 -3.18 42.93 -17.26
N VAL A 299 -2.64 42.41 -16.16
CA VAL A 299 -1.83 41.19 -16.11
C VAL A 299 -2.57 40.21 -15.20
N ALA A 300 -3.07 39.11 -15.77
CA ALA A 300 -3.70 38.05 -14.96
C ALA A 300 -2.68 37.52 -13.96
N GLN A 301 -3.00 37.58 -12.66
CA GLN A 301 -2.18 36.94 -11.64
C GLN A 301 -2.16 35.42 -11.91
N ILE A 302 -1.08 34.75 -11.50
CA ILE A 302 -0.90 33.31 -11.67
C ILE A 302 -1.19 32.66 -10.32
N GLU A 303 -2.10 31.68 -10.26
CA GLU A 303 -2.48 30.96 -9.04
C GLU A 303 -1.91 29.53 -9.05
N GLY A 304 -1.62 28.98 -7.86
CA GLY A 304 -1.24 27.57 -7.73
C GLY A 304 -2.34 26.62 -8.20
N LEU A 305 -1.96 25.41 -8.59
CA LEU A 305 -2.92 24.34 -8.93
C LEU A 305 -3.79 23.97 -7.73
N ASP A 306 -5.03 23.54 -8.01
CA ASP A 306 -5.86 22.88 -7.01
C ASP A 306 -5.36 21.47 -6.78
N ILE A 307 -4.86 21.23 -5.58
CA ILE A 307 -4.22 19.98 -5.21
C ILE A 307 -4.85 19.52 -3.90
N PHE A 308 -5.32 18.28 -3.87
CA PHE A 308 -5.72 17.61 -2.65
C PHE A 308 -4.73 16.49 -2.34
N TYR A 309 -4.08 16.53 -1.17
CA TYR A 309 -3.07 15.55 -0.79
C TYR A 309 -3.72 14.25 -0.30
N LEU A 310 -3.20 13.12 -0.77
CA LEU A 310 -3.57 11.79 -0.30
C LEU A 310 -2.74 11.38 0.93
N PRO A 311 -3.21 10.39 1.72
CA PRO A 311 -2.40 9.77 2.77
C PRO A 311 -1.06 9.28 2.23
N LYS A 312 0.01 9.44 3.02
CA LYS A 312 1.36 8.99 2.68
C LYS A 312 1.85 8.00 3.73
N VAL A 313 2.47 6.93 3.27
CA VAL A 313 3.23 6.03 4.13
C VAL A 313 4.61 6.66 4.38
N PRO A 314 5.00 6.96 5.63
CA PRO A 314 6.32 7.52 5.90
C PRO A 314 7.39 6.43 5.74
N PHE A 315 8.44 6.72 4.96
CA PHE A 315 9.63 5.87 4.83
C PHE A 315 10.84 6.67 5.26
N ASN A 316 11.69 6.09 6.10
CA ASN A 316 12.90 6.73 6.59
C ASN A 316 14.01 5.70 6.76
N LEU A 317 15.24 6.10 6.47
CA LEU A 317 16.42 5.28 6.66
C LEU A 317 17.56 6.17 7.11
N GLN A 318 18.25 5.74 8.17
CA GLN A 318 19.38 6.46 8.74
C GLN A 318 20.59 5.53 8.79
N ILE A 319 21.78 6.11 8.71
CA ILE A 319 23.02 5.41 9.03
C ILE A 319 23.45 5.89 10.41
N SER A 320 23.40 5.00 11.39
CA SER A 320 23.76 5.31 12.78
C SER A 320 25.27 5.26 12.97
N LYS A 321 25.96 4.34 12.28
CA LYS A 321 27.40 4.12 12.48
C LYS A 321 28.09 3.50 11.26
N ILE A 322 29.36 3.86 11.07
CA ILE A 322 30.28 3.22 10.11
C ILE A 322 31.59 2.90 10.82
N ARG A 323 32.00 1.64 10.81
CA ARG A 323 33.24 1.16 11.44
C ARG A 323 34.14 0.47 10.41
N TYR A 324 35.44 0.70 10.48
CA TYR A 324 36.45 -0.10 9.79
C TYR A 324 37.10 -1.06 10.77
N ASN A 325 36.92 -2.37 10.56
CA ASN A 325 37.57 -3.39 11.36
C ASN A 325 38.89 -3.84 10.72
N LYS A 326 40.01 -3.43 11.33
CA LYS A 326 41.37 -3.74 10.86
C LYS A 326 41.69 -5.24 10.83
N ILE A 327 41.09 -6.02 11.73
CA ILE A 327 41.35 -7.46 11.84
C ILE A 327 40.66 -8.20 10.68
N THR A 328 39.37 -7.94 10.48
CA THR A 328 38.55 -8.63 9.46
C THR A 328 38.63 -8.00 8.08
N ARG A 329 39.21 -6.80 7.97
CA ARG A 329 39.31 -6.00 6.72
C ARG A 329 37.93 -5.72 6.12
N GLN A 330 37.03 -5.24 6.96
CA GLN A 330 35.65 -4.97 6.60
C GLN A 330 35.22 -3.59 7.06
N ILE A 331 34.36 -2.94 6.27
CA ILE A 331 33.57 -1.81 6.70
C ILE A 331 32.20 -2.33 7.16
N GLU A 332 31.86 -2.07 8.42
CA GLU A 332 30.58 -2.38 9.04
C GLU A 332 29.71 -1.10 9.01
N VAL A 333 28.60 -1.11 8.28
CA VAL A 333 27.65 0.00 8.21
C VAL A 333 26.36 -0.41 8.93
N THR A 334 25.98 0.31 9.98
CA THR A 334 24.73 0.07 10.71
C THR A 334 23.68 1.08 10.27
N TYR A 335 22.56 0.53 9.77
CA TYR A 335 21.37 1.25 9.37
C TYR A 335 20.31 1.14 10.45
N THR A 336 19.49 2.18 10.59
CA THR A 336 18.32 2.21 11.47
C THR A 336 17.09 2.63 10.66
N ASN A 337 16.03 1.86 10.76
CA ASN A 337 14.71 2.21 10.24
C ASN A 337 13.79 2.62 11.41
N PRO A 338 13.60 3.92 11.64
CA PRO A 338 12.79 4.41 12.76
C PRO A 338 11.28 4.33 12.49
N GLU A 339 10.86 4.01 11.26
CA GLU A 339 9.45 3.92 10.89
C GLU A 339 8.93 2.51 11.12
N GLY A 340 7.61 2.38 11.35
CA GLY A 340 6.96 1.09 11.55
C GLY A 340 6.79 0.23 10.30
N VAL A 341 7.29 0.69 9.15
CA VAL A 341 7.18 0.00 7.85
C VAL A 341 8.56 -0.43 7.37
N ALA A 342 8.66 -1.62 6.80
CA ALA A 342 9.91 -2.10 6.22
C ALA A 342 10.36 -1.24 5.03
N VAL A 343 11.67 -1.21 4.79
CA VAL A 343 12.25 -0.53 3.61
C VAL A 343 13.26 -1.42 2.92
N PHE A 344 13.35 -1.22 1.61
CA PHE A 344 14.42 -1.75 0.78
C PHE A 344 15.42 -0.65 0.48
N PHE A 345 16.71 -0.97 0.42
CA PHE A 345 17.75 0.00 0.14
C PHE A 345 18.92 -0.61 -0.63
N LYS A 346 19.67 0.26 -1.30
CA LYS A 346 20.90 -0.08 -2.01
C LYS A 346 21.90 1.04 -1.78
N ALA A 347 23.08 0.70 -1.28
CA ALA A 347 24.08 1.67 -0.92
C ALA A 347 25.29 1.64 -1.86
N THR A 348 25.94 2.80 -1.98
CA THR A 348 27.25 2.98 -2.56
C THR A 348 28.03 3.93 -1.67
N PHE A 349 29.23 3.52 -1.31
CA PHE A 349 30.13 4.24 -0.44
C PHE A 349 31.45 4.44 -1.14
N THR A 350 32.03 5.63 -0.97
CA THR A 350 33.40 5.93 -1.38
C THR A 350 34.18 6.27 -0.12
N VAL A 351 34.99 5.34 0.36
CA VAL A 351 35.84 5.53 1.55
C VAL A 351 37.15 6.16 1.11
N ARG A 352 37.55 7.23 1.79
CA ARG A 352 38.81 7.92 1.57
C ARG A 352 39.65 7.92 2.84
N SER A 353 40.94 7.69 2.67
CA SER A 353 41.94 7.93 3.70
C SER A 353 42.51 9.34 3.55
N GLU A 354 42.99 9.90 4.66
CA GLU A 354 43.80 11.13 4.66
C GLU A 354 45.04 11.05 3.76
N ASN A 355 45.56 9.84 3.50
CA ASN A 355 46.69 9.60 2.60
C ASN A 355 46.31 9.60 1.11
N GLY A 356 45.04 9.84 0.78
CA GLY A 356 44.53 9.86 -0.61
C GLY A 356 44.17 8.48 -1.17
N GLU A 357 44.19 7.43 -0.36
CA GLU A 357 43.65 6.12 -0.74
C GLU A 357 42.12 6.22 -0.87
N GLU A 358 41.55 5.66 -1.94
CA GLU A 358 40.11 5.64 -2.19
C GLU A 358 39.66 4.24 -2.58
N GLN A 359 38.57 3.77 -1.97
CA GLN A 359 37.91 2.53 -2.34
C GLN A 359 36.40 2.75 -2.45
N VAL A 360 35.80 2.18 -3.50
CA VAL A 360 34.35 2.24 -3.74
C VAL A 360 33.76 0.86 -3.46
N MET A 361 32.69 0.84 -2.68
CA MET A 361 31.99 -0.37 -2.28
C MET A 361 30.48 -0.11 -2.28
N GLY A 362 29.69 -1.17 -2.37
CA GLY A 362 28.24 -1.01 -2.39
C GLY A 362 27.54 -2.31 -2.69
N ASP A 363 26.21 -2.19 -2.74
CA ASP A 363 25.33 -3.31 -2.96
C ASP A 363 25.10 -3.53 -4.45
N VAL A 364 24.95 -4.79 -4.86
CA VAL A 364 24.49 -5.14 -6.22
C VAL A 364 22.97 -5.23 -6.23
N ASP A 365 22.40 -5.93 -5.25
CA ASP A 365 20.98 -6.14 -5.07
C ASP A 365 20.43 -5.34 -3.88
N PRO A 366 19.15 -4.91 -3.90
CA PRO A 366 18.52 -4.25 -2.76
C PRO A 366 18.52 -5.14 -1.50
N LEU A 367 18.92 -4.54 -0.39
CA LEU A 367 18.83 -5.11 0.94
C LEU A 367 17.50 -4.72 1.60
N PHE A 368 17.05 -5.54 2.54
CA PHE A 368 15.82 -5.34 3.33
C PHE A 368 16.17 -4.93 4.76
N ILE A 369 15.37 -4.06 5.38
CA ILE A 369 15.39 -3.79 6.82
C ILE A 369 13.95 -3.62 7.32
N GLU A 370 13.62 -4.30 8.41
CA GLU A 370 12.28 -4.30 8.99
C GLU A 370 11.95 -2.95 9.65
N GLY A 371 10.66 -2.65 9.83
CA GLY A 371 10.22 -1.49 10.60
C GLY A 371 10.72 -1.52 12.05
N ASN A 372 11.07 -0.36 12.59
CA ASN A 372 11.61 -0.18 13.95
C ASN A 372 12.82 -1.07 14.28
N SER A 373 13.69 -1.33 13.30
CA SER A 373 14.82 -2.24 13.46
C SER A 373 16.15 -1.61 13.04
N GLU A 374 17.24 -2.24 13.46
CA GLU A 374 18.60 -1.94 13.01
C GLU A 374 19.15 -3.09 12.16
N LYS A 375 20.08 -2.77 11.26
CA LYS A 375 20.76 -3.76 10.43
C LYS A 375 22.19 -3.35 10.15
N THR A 376 23.15 -4.23 10.44
CA THR A 376 24.54 -4.06 10.04
C THR A 376 24.81 -4.78 8.73
N VAL A 377 25.41 -4.06 7.77
CA VAL A 377 25.89 -4.60 6.49
C VAL A 377 27.40 -4.50 6.46
N VAL A 378 28.05 -5.56 6.00
CA VAL A 378 29.51 -5.65 5.95
C VAL A 378 30.02 -5.63 4.52
N TYR A 379 31.04 -4.82 4.27
CA TYR A 379 31.70 -4.69 2.97
C TYR A 379 33.18 -5.07 3.10
N PRO A 380 33.67 -6.07 2.35
CA PRO A 380 35.10 -6.38 2.34
C PRO A 380 35.87 -5.26 1.65
N VAL A 381 37.03 -4.91 2.22
CA VAL A 381 37.91 -3.84 1.70
C VAL A 381 39.37 -4.26 1.74
N ASP A 382 40.18 -3.63 0.89
CA ASP A 382 41.63 -3.72 1.03
C ASP A 382 42.09 -2.89 2.25
N PRO A 383 43.23 -3.24 2.90
CA PRO A 383 43.70 -2.52 4.06
C PRO A 383 44.02 -1.06 3.77
N PHE A 384 43.48 -0.15 4.59
CA PHE A 384 43.87 1.26 4.57
C PHE A 384 45.10 1.52 5.44
N THR A 385 45.94 2.47 5.02
CA THR A 385 47.19 2.84 5.73
C THR A 385 47.06 4.06 6.63
N GLY A 386 46.03 4.90 6.47
CA GLY A 386 45.83 6.11 7.28
C GLY A 386 45.20 5.88 8.67
N GLU A 387 45.30 6.90 9.52
CA GLU A 387 44.72 6.92 10.87
C GLU A 387 43.31 7.53 10.88
N ALA A 388 42.98 8.35 9.88
CA ALA A 388 41.65 8.88 9.64
C ALA A 388 41.06 8.39 8.32
N LEU A 389 39.78 8.02 8.39
CA LEU A 389 38.96 7.58 7.27
C LEU A 389 37.64 8.36 7.26
N SER A 390 37.21 8.78 6.08
CA SER A 390 35.89 9.34 5.85
C SER A 390 35.21 8.62 4.69
N THR A 391 33.89 8.68 4.61
CA THR A 391 33.14 8.06 3.53
C THR A 391 32.09 8.99 2.98
N ASP A 392 32.07 9.11 1.65
CA ASP A 392 30.91 9.65 0.95
C ASP A 392 29.85 8.54 0.86
N ILE A 393 28.61 8.93 1.11
CA ILE A 393 27.45 8.05 1.25
C ILE A 393 26.47 8.38 0.14
N PHE A 394 26.02 7.36 -0.56
CA PHE A 394 24.88 7.43 -1.45
C PHE A 394 24.02 6.18 -1.31
N VAL A 395 22.86 6.31 -0.69
CA VAL A 395 21.91 5.22 -0.48
C VAL A 395 20.60 5.59 -1.14
N ILE A 396 20.09 4.71 -1.99
CA ILE A 396 18.72 4.80 -2.51
C ILE A 396 17.84 3.83 -1.74
N PHE A 397 16.63 4.25 -1.37
CA PHE A 397 15.72 3.43 -0.58
C PHE A 397 14.25 3.66 -0.94
N GLY A 398 13.37 2.73 -0.56
CA GLY A 398 11.94 2.79 -0.83
C GLY A 398 11.16 1.57 -0.34
N GLU A 399 9.89 1.48 -0.73
CA GLU A 399 8.94 0.49 -0.19
C GLU A 399 9.10 -0.93 -0.75
N ALA A 400 9.69 -1.06 -1.95
CA ALA A 400 9.86 -2.34 -2.63
C ALA A 400 11.21 -2.41 -3.35
N ARG A 401 11.65 -3.64 -3.66
CA ARG A 401 12.95 -3.94 -4.29
C ARG A 401 13.23 -3.10 -5.53
N TYR A 402 12.22 -2.84 -6.36
CA TYR A 402 12.35 -2.08 -7.61
C TYR A 402 11.78 -0.66 -7.52
N SER A 403 11.43 -0.21 -6.31
CA SER A 403 10.78 1.07 -6.00
C SER A 403 11.66 1.99 -5.15
N LEU A 404 12.98 2.01 -5.39
CA LEU A 404 13.95 2.81 -4.63
C LEU A 404 13.96 4.27 -5.10
N GLU A 405 13.13 5.11 -4.50
CA GLU A 405 12.87 6.48 -4.96
C GLU A 405 13.38 7.60 -4.05
N ARG A 406 13.78 7.28 -2.81
CA ARG A 406 14.37 8.21 -1.85
C ARG A 406 15.89 8.11 -1.87
N VAL A 407 16.56 9.18 -1.48
CA VAL A 407 18.02 9.30 -1.46
C VAL A 407 18.48 9.75 -0.08
N LEU A 408 19.37 8.99 0.53
CA LEU A 408 20.19 9.40 1.67
C LEU A 408 21.62 9.62 1.15
N SER A 409 22.12 10.85 1.26
CA SER A 409 23.48 11.18 0.85
C SER A 409 24.15 12.11 1.84
N GLY A 410 25.47 11.97 1.99
CA GLY A 410 26.27 12.80 2.88
C GLY A 410 27.69 12.30 3.00
N THR A 411 28.42 12.83 3.98
CA THR A 411 29.76 12.36 4.33
C THR A 411 29.79 12.06 5.82
N MET A 412 30.41 10.96 6.23
CA MET A 412 30.59 10.58 7.63
C MET A 412 32.02 10.13 7.90
N ASP A 413 32.49 10.34 9.13
CA ASP A 413 33.75 9.76 9.60
C ASP A 413 33.58 8.25 9.85
N VAL A 414 34.64 7.49 9.62
CA VAL A 414 34.67 6.04 9.81
C VAL A 414 35.45 5.71 11.08
N GLU A 415 34.79 5.06 12.03
CA GLU A 415 35.42 4.65 13.29
C GLU A 415 36.33 3.43 13.08
N ILE A 416 37.60 3.53 13.47
CA ILE A 416 38.54 2.41 13.33
C ILE A 416 38.48 1.52 14.58
N VAL A 417 38.19 0.23 14.37
CA VAL A 417 38.13 -0.79 15.42
C VAL A 417 39.05 -1.97 15.09
N SER A 418 39.33 -2.81 16.09
CA SER A 418 40.15 -4.02 15.94
C SER A 418 39.58 -5.12 16.82
N VAL A 419 38.48 -5.70 16.36
CA VAL A 419 37.69 -6.68 17.14
C VAL A 419 37.51 -7.96 16.34
N THR A 420 37.66 -9.10 17.00
CA THR A 420 37.38 -10.43 16.46
C THR A 420 35.94 -10.84 16.79
N ASP A 421 35.36 -11.74 16.00
CA ASP A 421 34.04 -12.31 16.27
C ASP A 421 34.16 -13.84 16.24
N GLU A 422 34.01 -14.49 17.39
CA GLU A 422 34.14 -15.95 17.53
C GLU A 422 32.79 -16.68 17.53
N SER A 423 31.68 -15.96 17.30
CA SER A 423 30.33 -16.53 17.30
C SER A 423 30.15 -17.61 16.22
N GLN A 424 29.40 -18.65 16.55
CA GLN A 424 29.01 -19.72 15.61
C GLN A 424 27.56 -20.12 15.84
N LEU A 425 26.76 -20.09 14.78
CA LEU A 425 25.32 -20.30 14.85
C LEU A 425 24.86 -21.28 13.78
N GLN A 426 23.83 -22.05 14.10
CA GLN A 426 23.16 -22.98 13.19
C GLN A 426 21.64 -22.74 13.21
N ILE A 427 21.01 -22.73 12.04
CA ILE A 427 19.54 -22.72 11.93
C ILE A 427 19.03 -24.16 12.02
N GLU A 428 18.19 -24.46 13.01
CA GLU A 428 17.69 -25.83 13.23
C GLU A 428 16.39 -26.11 12.47
N LYS A 429 15.42 -25.21 12.60
CA LYS A 429 14.08 -25.36 12.00
C LYS A 429 13.30 -24.04 12.03
N ILE A 430 12.25 -23.98 11.21
CA ILE A 430 11.24 -22.91 11.24
C ILE A 430 9.87 -23.52 11.53
N LEU A 431 9.09 -22.87 12.40
CA LEU A 431 7.68 -23.20 12.65
C LEU A 431 6.79 -21.99 12.39
N LEU A 432 5.59 -22.22 11.85
CA LEU A 432 4.52 -21.23 11.75
C LEU A 432 3.57 -21.36 12.94
N ASP A 433 3.48 -20.33 13.78
CA ASP A 433 2.48 -20.20 14.83
C ASP A 433 1.29 -19.38 14.29
N ARG A 434 0.30 -20.10 13.72
CA ARG A 434 -0.92 -19.49 13.15
C ARG A 434 -1.75 -18.72 14.17
N LYS A 435 -1.70 -19.09 15.45
CA LYS A 435 -2.52 -18.46 16.50
C LYS A 435 -2.02 -17.05 16.81
N ASN A 436 -0.70 -16.87 16.75
CA ASN A 436 -0.04 -15.61 17.08
C ASN A 436 0.48 -14.85 15.85
N ASN A 437 0.28 -15.41 14.63
CA ASN A 437 0.84 -14.91 13.38
C ASN A 437 2.35 -14.67 13.45
N LEU A 438 3.10 -15.71 13.83
CA LEU A 438 4.56 -15.65 13.95
C LEU A 438 5.24 -16.76 13.15
N PHE A 439 6.36 -16.43 12.50
CA PHE A 439 7.39 -17.41 12.24
C PHE A 439 8.30 -17.55 13.48
N LEU A 440 8.58 -18.78 13.86
CA LEU A 440 9.47 -19.13 14.96
C LEU A 440 10.69 -19.85 14.38
N VAL A 441 11.82 -19.14 14.30
CA VAL A 441 13.07 -19.70 13.83
C VAL A 441 13.92 -20.13 15.01
N TYR A 442 14.26 -21.41 15.06
CA TYR A 442 15.09 -22.01 16.11
C TYR A 442 16.56 -21.93 15.70
N LEU A 443 17.35 -21.29 16.54
CA LEU A 443 18.75 -20.97 16.28
C LEU A 443 19.61 -21.56 17.40
N LYS A 444 20.52 -22.45 17.06
CA LYS A 444 21.43 -23.07 18.02
C LYS A 444 22.79 -22.40 17.99
N ASN A 445 23.24 -21.92 19.13
CA ASN A 445 24.63 -21.48 19.30
C ASN A 445 25.52 -22.72 19.46
N ILE A 446 26.42 -22.92 18.50
CA ILE A 446 27.38 -24.03 18.46
C ILE A 446 28.80 -23.59 18.84
N GLY A 447 28.98 -22.31 19.15
CA GLY A 447 30.24 -21.74 19.60
C GLY A 447 30.35 -21.65 21.13
N GLU A 448 31.44 -21.05 21.58
CA GLU A 448 31.83 -20.94 23.00
C GLU A 448 31.50 -19.56 23.61
N VAL A 449 31.02 -18.61 22.81
CA VAL A 449 30.69 -17.23 23.23
C VAL A 449 29.20 -16.93 23.09
N ASP A 450 28.69 -15.97 23.86
CA ASP A 450 27.34 -15.44 23.66
C ASP A 450 27.17 -14.96 22.21
N THR A 451 26.08 -15.36 21.56
CA THR A 451 25.80 -14.99 20.17
C THR A 451 24.48 -14.24 20.09
N TYR A 452 24.51 -13.07 19.45
CA TYR A 452 23.31 -12.28 19.13
C TYR A 452 22.89 -12.59 17.70
N ALA A 453 21.59 -12.67 17.45
CA ALA A 453 21.07 -13.01 16.14
C ALA A 453 19.78 -12.26 15.81
N GLN A 454 19.62 -11.88 14.54
CA GLN A 454 18.41 -11.31 13.97
C GLN A 454 18.11 -12.03 12.67
N THR A 455 16.84 -12.42 12.47
CA THR A 455 16.48 -13.33 11.39
C THR A 455 15.46 -12.72 10.46
N GLU A 456 15.62 -13.00 9.17
CA GLU A 456 14.71 -12.68 8.09
C GLU A 456 14.23 -13.96 7.43
N VAL A 457 12.98 -13.93 7.00
CA VAL A 457 12.30 -14.97 6.25
C VAL A 457 11.99 -14.40 4.87
N HIS A 458 12.58 -14.98 3.84
CA HIS A 458 12.58 -14.46 2.47
C HIS A 458 11.66 -15.25 1.55
N ASP A 459 11.21 -14.55 0.50
CA ASP A 459 10.47 -15.09 -0.65
C ASP A 459 9.20 -15.85 -0.25
N VAL A 460 8.51 -15.32 0.77
CA VAL A 460 7.23 -15.84 1.24
C VAL A 460 6.13 -15.40 0.28
N PHE A 461 5.45 -16.35 -0.35
CA PHE A 461 4.32 -16.07 -1.23
C PHE A 461 3.03 -15.92 -0.41
N LEU A 462 2.54 -14.70 -0.25
CA LEU A 462 1.37 -14.39 0.56
C LEU A 462 0.46 -13.46 -0.22
N LEU A 463 -0.83 -13.80 -0.34
CA LEU A 463 -1.83 -12.95 -1.00
C LEU A 463 -1.43 -12.51 -2.43
N GLY A 464 -0.75 -13.38 -3.17
CA GLY A 464 -0.31 -13.10 -4.55
C GLY A 464 1.04 -12.37 -4.66
N GLU A 465 1.71 -12.07 -3.55
CA GLU A 465 2.96 -11.30 -3.52
C GLU A 465 4.10 -12.07 -2.86
N ARG A 466 5.34 -11.85 -3.33
CA ARG A 466 6.54 -12.30 -2.61
C ARG A 466 7.04 -11.28 -1.61
N ARG A 467 6.99 -11.64 -0.32
CA ARG A 467 7.36 -10.77 0.80
C ARG A 467 8.59 -11.26 1.57
N ILE A 468 9.19 -10.33 2.30
CA ILE A 468 10.23 -10.61 3.30
C ILE A 468 9.68 -10.16 4.65
N PHE A 469 9.86 -10.98 5.68
CA PHE A 469 9.51 -10.63 7.06
C PHE A 469 10.78 -10.69 7.92
N GLY A 470 11.01 -9.67 8.74
CA GLY A 470 12.15 -9.57 9.65
C GLY A 470 11.76 -9.68 11.12
N ALA A 471 12.69 -10.17 11.94
CA ALA A 471 12.58 -10.06 13.39
C ALA A 471 12.81 -8.60 13.80
N GLN A 472 11.92 -8.06 14.63
CA GLN A 472 12.08 -6.73 15.21
C GLN A 472 13.13 -6.71 16.32
N ASP A 473 13.25 -7.81 17.06
CA ASP A 473 14.18 -7.94 18.18
C ASP A 473 15.41 -8.78 17.84
N ILE A 474 16.56 -8.40 18.40
CA ILE A 474 17.78 -9.20 18.41
C ILE A 474 17.70 -10.21 19.56
N VAL A 475 17.91 -11.50 19.27
CA VAL A 475 17.91 -12.55 20.29
C VAL A 475 19.33 -12.86 20.75
N LYS A 476 19.56 -12.82 22.07
CA LYS A 476 20.79 -13.30 22.70
C LYS A 476 20.70 -14.82 22.95
N ILE A 477 21.70 -15.56 22.51
CA ILE A 477 21.76 -17.03 22.58
C ILE A 477 23.07 -17.44 23.28
N PRO A 478 23.01 -17.90 24.53
CA PRO A 478 24.20 -18.38 25.24
C PRO A 478 24.83 -19.62 24.59
N PRO A 479 26.12 -19.91 24.85
CA PRO A 479 26.82 -21.09 24.33
C PRO A 479 26.06 -22.39 24.54
N GLY A 480 25.95 -23.19 23.48
CA GLY A 480 25.28 -24.50 23.49
C GLY A 480 23.75 -24.47 23.63
N GLN A 481 23.13 -23.29 23.75
CA GLN A 481 21.68 -23.14 23.87
C GLN A 481 21.00 -22.89 22.53
N THR A 482 19.68 -23.11 22.49
CA THR A 482 18.82 -22.76 21.36
C THR A 482 17.98 -21.54 21.71
N GLY A 483 18.13 -20.47 20.92
CA GLY A 483 17.25 -19.30 20.93
C GLY A 483 16.11 -19.43 19.93
N ILE A 484 15.07 -18.61 20.09
CA ILE A 484 13.95 -18.52 19.15
C ILE A 484 13.86 -17.07 18.67
N SER A 485 14.12 -16.86 17.39
CA SER A 485 13.81 -15.59 16.73
C SER A 485 12.34 -15.59 16.33
N LYS A 486 11.59 -14.59 16.80
CA LYS A 486 10.16 -14.44 16.54
C LYS A 486 9.98 -13.37 15.48
N ILE A 487 9.34 -13.73 14.38
CA ILE A 487 9.14 -12.84 13.24
C ILE A 487 7.64 -12.65 13.06
N PRO A 488 7.10 -11.44 13.33
CA PRO A 488 5.72 -11.11 13.04
C PRO A 488 5.39 -11.36 11.57
N THR A 489 4.20 -11.87 11.31
CA THR A 489 3.68 -12.02 9.96
C THR A 489 2.17 -11.77 9.94
N GLU A 490 1.58 -11.81 8.76
CA GLU A 490 0.15 -11.67 8.55
C GLU A 490 -0.57 -13.01 8.72
N VAL A 491 -1.89 -13.00 8.56
CA VAL A 491 -2.71 -14.22 8.67
C VAL A 491 -2.40 -15.15 7.49
N PHE A 492 -1.92 -16.35 7.82
CA PHE A 492 -1.70 -17.44 6.86
C PHE A 492 -2.97 -18.28 6.66
N GLY A 493 -3.48 -18.27 5.43
CA GLY A 493 -4.46 -19.22 4.94
C GLY A 493 -3.82 -20.57 4.59
N ASP A 494 -4.66 -21.58 4.38
CA ASP A 494 -4.18 -22.92 4.03
C ASP A 494 -3.53 -22.95 2.62
N GLU A 495 -4.00 -22.08 1.72
CA GLU A 495 -3.41 -21.88 0.39
C GLU A 495 -1.98 -21.31 0.50
N ASP A 496 -1.75 -20.32 1.37
CA ASP A 496 -0.41 -19.74 1.55
C ASP A 496 0.57 -20.76 2.10
N ILE A 497 0.13 -21.63 3.01
CA ILE A 497 0.97 -22.73 3.52
C ILE A 497 1.33 -23.70 2.39
N THR A 498 0.36 -23.99 1.52
CA THR A 498 0.57 -24.87 0.36
C THR A 498 1.53 -24.25 -0.66
N ASN A 499 1.45 -22.94 -0.87
CA ASN A 499 2.32 -22.19 -1.76
C ASN A 499 3.74 -21.98 -1.19
N ASN A 500 3.93 -22.20 0.12
CA ASN A 500 5.21 -22.06 0.80
C ASN A 500 5.66 -23.36 1.50
N PRO A 501 5.90 -24.46 0.76
CA PRO A 501 6.33 -25.72 1.38
C PRO A 501 7.71 -25.61 2.05
N THR A 502 8.57 -24.74 1.51
CA THR A 502 9.88 -24.41 2.08
C THR A 502 10.04 -22.91 2.15
N ILE A 503 10.74 -22.44 3.18
CA ILE A 503 11.03 -21.03 3.41
C ILE A 503 12.54 -20.81 3.43
N LYS A 504 12.99 -19.75 2.76
CA LYS A 504 14.37 -19.29 2.85
C LYS A 504 14.53 -18.45 4.12
N VAL A 505 15.40 -18.89 5.01
CA VAL A 505 15.74 -18.19 6.26
C VAL A 505 17.15 -17.63 6.13
N ARG A 506 17.32 -16.36 6.48
CA ARG A 506 18.61 -15.69 6.57
C ARG A 506 18.77 -15.12 7.97
N THR A 507 19.84 -15.50 8.66
CA THR A 507 20.14 -15.00 10.00
C THR A 507 21.44 -14.22 9.99
N TYR A 508 21.35 -12.96 10.41
CA TYR A 508 22.47 -12.10 10.72
C TYR A 508 22.85 -12.33 12.18
N PHE A 509 24.13 -12.56 12.49
CA PHE A 509 24.56 -12.84 13.85
C PHE A 509 25.98 -12.34 14.12
N GLY A 510 26.30 -12.22 15.40
CA GLY A 510 27.62 -11.79 15.86
C GLY A 510 27.76 -11.91 17.38
N GLU A 511 28.97 -11.65 17.86
CA GLU A 511 29.27 -11.60 19.30
C GLU A 511 28.77 -10.30 19.96
N ARG A 512 28.61 -9.23 19.17
CA ARG A 512 28.12 -7.92 19.62
C ARG A 512 26.71 -7.67 19.12
N GLU A 513 25.82 -7.22 20.00
CA GLU A 513 24.42 -6.91 19.67
C GLU A 513 24.30 -5.81 18.61
N ASP A 514 25.19 -4.81 18.64
CA ASP A 514 25.20 -3.66 17.73
C ASP A 514 26.01 -3.88 16.44
N ALA A 515 26.50 -5.12 16.20
CA ALA A 515 27.30 -5.47 15.03
C ALA A 515 27.12 -6.96 14.66
N LEU A 516 26.02 -7.26 13.97
CA LEU A 516 25.72 -8.60 13.45
C LEU A 516 26.44 -8.81 12.09
N VAL A 517 27.73 -9.16 12.14
CA VAL A 517 28.63 -9.14 10.98
C VAL A 517 28.68 -10.45 10.17
N LYS A 518 28.14 -11.55 10.71
CA LYS A 518 28.09 -12.85 10.03
C LYS A 518 26.68 -13.14 9.51
N VAL A 519 26.61 -13.93 8.44
CA VAL A 519 25.35 -14.34 7.82
C VAL A 519 25.35 -15.86 7.61
N ILE A 520 24.26 -16.52 8.01
CA ILE A 520 23.95 -17.89 7.63
C ILE A 520 22.60 -17.94 6.93
N GLU A 521 22.48 -18.81 5.92
CA GLU A 521 21.25 -19.01 5.17
C GLU A 521 20.88 -20.50 5.16
N GLY A 522 19.59 -20.79 5.15
CA GLY A 522 19.07 -22.14 5.00
C GLY A 522 17.69 -22.15 4.35
N GLN A 523 17.41 -23.18 3.56
CA GLN A 523 16.06 -23.45 3.05
C GLN A 523 15.46 -24.58 3.89
N LEU A 524 14.34 -24.29 4.56
CA LEU A 524 13.77 -25.18 5.58
C LEU A 524 12.30 -25.48 5.27
N ASP A 525 11.86 -26.70 5.56
CA ASP A 525 10.45 -27.06 5.45
C ASP A 525 9.61 -26.23 6.43
N LEU A 526 8.55 -25.60 5.92
CA LEU A 526 7.60 -24.88 6.76
C LEU A 526 6.72 -25.87 7.50
N ARG A 527 6.85 -25.91 8.83
CA ARG A 527 6.02 -26.77 9.68
C ARG A 527 5.08 -25.93 10.52
N ILE A 528 3.82 -26.34 10.62
CA ILE A 528 2.87 -25.69 11.52
C ILE A 528 3.23 -26.09 12.96
N LYS A 529 3.27 -25.11 13.85
CA LYS A 529 3.44 -25.38 15.29
C LYS A 529 2.28 -26.26 15.75
N GLY A 530 2.61 -27.47 16.21
CA GLY A 530 1.62 -28.38 16.78
C GLY A 530 0.97 -27.77 18.02
N PHE A 531 -0.26 -28.21 18.32
CA PHE A 531 -0.99 -27.76 19.50
C PHE A 531 -0.30 -28.24 20.78
N ASP A 532 -0.13 -27.35 21.76
CA ASP A 532 0.39 -27.73 23.07
C ASP A 532 -0.67 -28.52 23.85
N ILE A 533 -0.28 -29.55 24.60
CA ILE A 533 -1.20 -30.33 25.45
C ILE A 533 -1.98 -29.44 26.43
N ILE A 534 -1.39 -28.30 26.81
CA ILE A 534 -2.01 -27.29 27.68
C ILE A 534 -3.24 -26.66 27.04
N ASP A 535 -3.26 -26.47 25.71
CA ASP A 535 -4.42 -25.93 24.99
C ASP A 535 -5.64 -26.88 25.07
N TYR A 536 -5.41 -28.19 25.23
CA TYR A 536 -6.48 -29.18 25.42
C TYR A 536 -6.78 -29.50 26.88
N ALA A 537 -6.00 -29.00 27.84
CA ALA A 537 -6.24 -29.24 29.26
C ALA A 537 -7.68 -28.89 29.69
N PRO A 538 -8.32 -27.79 29.24
CA PRO A 538 -9.70 -27.49 29.58
C PRO A 538 -10.67 -28.55 29.04
N HIS A 539 -10.48 -28.97 27.78
CA HIS A 539 -11.33 -29.97 27.13
C HIS A 539 -11.17 -31.36 27.76
N ILE A 540 -9.95 -31.73 28.15
CA ILE A 540 -9.65 -32.98 28.85
C ILE A 540 -10.28 -32.95 30.26
N ILE A 541 -10.19 -31.84 30.99
CA ILE A 541 -10.82 -31.68 32.30
C ILE A 541 -12.35 -31.78 32.18
N ILE A 542 -12.95 -31.13 31.18
CA ILE A 542 -14.39 -31.23 30.91
C ILE A 542 -14.78 -32.68 30.58
N LEU A 543 -14.02 -33.36 29.74
CA LEU A 543 -14.26 -34.77 29.39
C LEU A 543 -14.17 -35.67 30.64
N LEU A 544 -13.17 -35.46 31.50
CA LEU A 544 -13.00 -36.18 32.75
C LEU A 544 -14.15 -35.91 33.74
N LEU A 545 -14.63 -34.67 33.82
CA LEU A 545 -15.80 -34.31 34.63
C LEU A 545 -17.07 -34.99 34.10
N ILE A 546 -17.28 -35.00 32.78
CA ILE A 546 -18.40 -35.72 32.16
C ILE A 546 -18.31 -37.22 32.44
N LEU A 547 -17.13 -37.83 32.31
CA LEU A 547 -16.91 -39.24 32.64
C LEU A 547 -17.12 -39.54 34.13
N LEU A 548 -16.75 -38.63 35.03
CA LEU A 548 -17.02 -38.72 36.47
C LEU A 548 -18.52 -38.64 36.76
N ILE A 549 -19.24 -37.74 36.11
CA ILE A 549 -20.70 -37.61 36.23
C ILE A 549 -21.39 -38.88 35.72
N ILE A 550 -21.02 -39.37 34.53
CA ILE A 550 -21.54 -40.63 33.98
C ILE A 550 -21.21 -41.81 34.90
N GLY A 551 -19.99 -41.86 35.43
CA GLY A 551 -19.53 -42.87 36.38
C GLY A 551 -20.27 -42.83 37.72
N ALA A 552 -20.62 -41.63 38.21
CA ALA A 552 -21.44 -41.43 39.40
C ALA A 552 -22.92 -41.78 39.14
N MET A 553 -23.39 -41.56 37.92
CA MET A 553 -24.73 -41.93 37.46
C MET A 553 -24.88 -43.40 37.10
N ARG A 554 -23.78 -44.17 36.96
CA ARG A 554 -23.86 -45.63 36.80
C ARG A 554 -24.58 -46.25 37.99
N LYS A 555 -25.73 -46.85 37.72
CA LYS A 555 -26.54 -47.52 38.74
C LYS A 555 -26.12 -48.99 38.84
N LYS A 556 -25.85 -49.50 40.04
CA LYS A 556 -25.65 -50.93 40.29
C LYS A 556 -27.00 -51.63 40.45
N LYS A 557 -27.15 -52.80 39.83
CA LYS A 557 -28.40 -53.57 39.87
C LYS A 557 -28.40 -54.41 41.15
N CYS A 558 -29.48 -54.35 41.92
CA CYS A 558 -29.65 -55.23 43.08
C CYS A 558 -29.80 -56.67 42.59
N GLU A 559 -28.97 -57.59 43.10
CA GLU A 559 -29.04 -59.01 42.72
C GLU A 559 -30.36 -59.66 43.13
N HIS A 560 -30.97 -59.18 44.22
CA HIS A 560 -32.16 -59.83 44.80
C HIS A 560 -33.49 -59.39 44.17
N CYS A 561 -33.59 -58.18 43.61
CA CYS A 561 -34.84 -57.66 43.03
C CYS A 561 -34.66 -56.98 41.66
N GLY A 562 -33.44 -56.91 41.14
CA GLY A 562 -33.14 -56.31 39.84
C GLY A 562 -33.21 -54.78 39.77
N HIS A 563 -33.53 -54.07 40.87
CA HIS A 563 -33.65 -52.60 40.87
C HIS A 563 -32.30 -51.90 40.71
N LYS A 564 -32.22 -50.90 39.82
CA LYS A 564 -31.00 -50.11 39.56
C LYS A 564 -30.85 -48.99 40.60
N ASN A 565 -29.85 -49.11 41.46
CA ASN A 565 -29.57 -48.18 42.55
C ASN A 565 -28.30 -47.34 42.28
N PRO A 566 -28.21 -46.10 42.75
CA PRO A 566 -26.97 -45.31 42.65
C PRO A 566 -25.77 -46.09 43.23
N ARG A 567 -24.61 -46.03 42.57
CA ARG A 567 -23.43 -46.85 42.93
C ARG A 567 -22.98 -46.71 44.39
N LYS A 568 -23.11 -45.51 44.97
CA LYS A 568 -22.73 -45.20 46.35
C LYS A 568 -23.68 -45.79 47.41
N ARG A 569 -24.85 -46.30 47.03
CA ARG A 569 -25.85 -46.80 47.97
C ARG A 569 -25.47 -48.20 48.45
N LYS A 570 -25.38 -48.42 49.76
CA LYS A 570 -25.04 -49.74 50.34
C LYS A 570 -26.26 -50.66 50.47
N ILE A 571 -27.47 -50.10 50.43
CA ILE A 571 -28.74 -50.81 50.67
C ILE A 571 -29.74 -50.46 49.55
N CYS A 572 -30.45 -51.47 49.05
CA CYS A 572 -31.38 -51.32 47.93
C CYS A 572 -32.57 -50.48 48.33
N LYS A 573 -32.88 -49.43 47.56
CA LYS A 573 -34.04 -48.55 47.83
C LYS A 573 -35.35 -49.34 47.88
N ASN A 574 -35.47 -50.39 47.06
CA ASN A 574 -36.69 -51.16 46.92
C ASN A 574 -36.80 -52.24 48.00
N CYS A 575 -35.96 -53.28 47.95
CA CYS A 575 -36.06 -54.43 48.86
C CYS A 575 -35.24 -54.35 50.15
N HIS A 576 -34.52 -53.24 50.41
CA HIS A 576 -33.74 -53.04 51.64
C HIS A 576 -32.62 -54.07 51.90
N ASN A 577 -32.32 -54.95 50.93
CA ASN A 577 -31.15 -55.81 50.94
C ASN A 577 -29.86 -55.05 50.59
N LYS A 578 -28.72 -55.59 51.02
CA LYS A 578 -27.39 -55.05 50.71
C LYS A 578 -27.15 -55.08 49.18
N LEU A 579 -26.63 -53.98 48.62
CA LEU A 579 -26.41 -53.78 47.18
C LEU A 579 -24.99 -54.05 46.70
#